data_AF-A0A954WG34-F1
#
_entry.id   AF-A0A954WG34-F1
#
_cell.length_a   1.000
_cell.length_b   1.000
_cell.length_c   1.000
_cell.angle_alpha   90.00
_cell.angle_beta   90.00
_cell.angle_gamma   90.00
#
_symmetry.space_group_name_H-M   'P 1'
#
loop_
_entity.id
_entity.type
_entity.pdbx_description
1 polymer ?
#
loop_
_entity_poly.entity_id
_entity_poly.type
_entity_poly.pdbx_seq_one_letter_code
_entity_poly.pdbx_strand_id
1 'polypeptide(L)'
;GGVTWRGIQFRLEVPTMLSGSVALFGVNQVETLKFDQCAMTIVNATESGVAGSASATFLEIDAPNSASGMMNGNGMMLPVQPIGLTDCVARGEATFVRVPEATPLRLEWEQGLLAISERLLETGGCERDPKQAMSEVELFRVVVRADQGLCRLDSTQRPYQIGLRLELQESIIVTRPGAALVQHLGFSAEEFQQYVERRFAWEDRNSCYPNADPATTIRWQVLREDSDQPVVFDLLAEGQTWYHDMGVTFADPWQTPLPSAAFNRQHPADYVAKAADMESMRLGLDLARMPTLAE
;
A
#
# COMPACT_ATOMS: atom_id res chain seq x y z
N GLY A 1 -16.68 -16.50 -7.50
CA GLY A 1 -17.10 -16.81 -6.12
C GLY A 1 -16.44 -15.87 -5.13
N GLY A 2 -17.13 -15.53 -4.04
CA GLY A 2 -16.62 -14.61 -3.00
C GLY A 2 -16.25 -15.33 -1.70
N VAL A 3 -15.30 -14.77 -0.96
CA VAL A 3 -14.84 -15.27 0.34
C VAL A 3 -14.88 -14.14 1.37
N THR A 4 -15.34 -14.45 2.58
CA THR A 4 -15.34 -13.52 3.71
C THR A 4 -14.87 -14.25 4.97
N TRP A 5 -13.85 -13.70 5.63
CA TRP A 5 -13.41 -14.15 6.95
C TRP A 5 -13.76 -13.13 8.02
N ARG A 6 -14.15 -13.63 9.19
CA ARG A 6 -14.47 -12.80 10.35
C ARG A 6 -13.80 -13.32 11.62
N GLY A 7 -13.11 -12.45 12.36
CA GLY A 7 -12.53 -12.79 13.65
C GLY A 7 -11.39 -13.83 13.58
N ILE A 8 -10.79 -14.02 12.40
CA ILE A 8 -9.73 -15.01 12.19
C ILE A 8 -8.36 -14.34 12.30
N GLN A 9 -7.43 -15.03 12.95
CA GLN A 9 -6.01 -14.67 12.98
C GLN A 9 -5.22 -15.59 12.08
N PHE A 10 -4.55 -15.00 11.09
CA PHE A 10 -3.67 -15.68 10.17
C PHE A 10 -2.23 -15.38 10.53
N ARG A 11 -1.40 -16.43 10.57
CA ARG A 11 0.03 -16.29 10.83
C ARG A 11 0.82 -17.13 9.85
N LEU A 12 1.80 -16.50 9.21
CA LEU A 12 2.77 -17.16 8.35
C LEU A 12 4.17 -16.93 8.93
N GLU A 13 4.86 -18.01 9.24
CA GLU A 13 6.28 -17.97 9.58
C GLU A 13 7.07 -18.35 8.33
N VAL A 14 7.89 -17.43 7.83
CA VAL A 14 8.62 -17.60 6.57
C VAL A 14 9.90 -18.40 6.81
N PRO A 15 10.07 -19.57 6.17
CA PRO A 15 11.33 -20.31 6.21
C PRO A 15 12.53 -19.47 5.79
N THR A 16 13.63 -19.56 6.54
CA THR A 16 14.88 -18.80 6.32
C THR A 16 15.64 -19.18 5.04
N MET A 17 15.31 -20.31 4.40
CA MET A 17 16.00 -20.82 3.20
C MET A 17 15.10 -20.89 1.96
N LEU A 18 14.00 -20.14 1.94
CA LEU A 18 13.12 -20.09 0.78
C LEU A 18 13.82 -19.41 -0.42
N SER A 19 13.89 -20.14 -1.53
CA SER A 19 14.31 -19.61 -2.83
C SER A 19 13.08 -19.20 -3.62
N GLY A 20 12.50 -18.02 -3.34
CA GLY A 20 11.31 -17.54 -4.04
C GLY A 20 10.42 -16.59 -3.23
N SER A 21 9.32 -16.17 -3.85
CA SER A 21 8.26 -15.41 -3.17
C SER A 21 7.40 -16.34 -2.32
N VAL A 22 6.83 -15.79 -1.24
CA VAL A 22 5.83 -16.47 -0.42
C VAL A 22 4.69 -15.50 -0.12
N ALA A 23 3.46 -15.98 -0.29
CA ALA A 23 2.27 -15.20 0.01
C ALA A 23 1.46 -15.89 1.10
N LEU A 24 0.84 -15.11 2.00
CA LEU A 24 -0.16 -15.63 2.93
C LEU A 24 -1.43 -16.06 2.16
N PHE A 25 -1.82 -15.29 1.14
CA PHE A 25 -2.88 -15.63 0.20
C PHE A 25 -2.44 -15.38 -1.24
N GLY A 26 -2.62 -16.38 -2.10
CA GLY A 26 -2.68 -16.19 -3.55
C GLY A 26 -4.13 -15.92 -3.96
N VAL A 27 -4.37 -14.83 -4.68
CA VAL A 27 -5.70 -14.39 -5.08
C VAL A 27 -5.82 -14.47 -6.59
N ASN A 28 -6.70 -15.37 -7.06
CA ASN A 28 -6.93 -15.60 -8.48
C ASN A 28 -8.43 -15.56 -8.78
N GLN A 29 -8.86 -14.52 -9.49
CA GLN A 29 -10.21 -14.38 -10.04
C GLN A 29 -11.34 -14.60 -9.01
N VAL A 30 -11.20 -14.06 -7.79
CA VAL A 30 -12.29 -14.09 -6.81
C VAL A 30 -13.21 -12.88 -7.02
N GLU A 31 -14.52 -13.09 -6.92
CA GLU A 31 -15.49 -12.01 -7.09
C GLU A 31 -15.41 -11.00 -5.97
N THR A 32 -15.13 -11.46 -4.74
CA THR A 32 -14.94 -10.63 -3.56
C THR A 32 -14.01 -11.32 -2.57
N LEU A 33 -13.10 -10.55 -1.97
CA LEU A 33 -12.27 -10.97 -0.84
C LEU A 33 -12.52 -10.00 0.32
N LYS A 34 -13.07 -10.47 1.44
CA LYS A 34 -13.38 -9.62 2.59
C LYS A 34 -12.81 -10.14 3.90
N PHE A 35 -12.28 -9.23 4.70
CA PHE A 35 -11.78 -9.47 6.04
C PHE A 35 -12.47 -8.54 7.03
N ASP A 36 -12.97 -9.08 8.13
CA ASP A 36 -13.72 -8.35 9.14
C ASP A 36 -13.22 -8.75 10.53
N GLN A 37 -12.68 -7.80 11.31
CA GLN A 37 -12.05 -8.09 12.61
C GLN A 37 -10.96 -9.17 12.53
N CYS A 38 -10.22 -9.20 11.42
CA CYS A 38 -9.14 -10.17 11.19
C CYS A 38 -7.77 -9.60 11.55
N ALA A 39 -6.86 -10.50 11.95
CA ALA A 39 -5.45 -10.18 12.10
C ALA A 39 -4.61 -11.03 11.16
N MET A 40 -3.61 -10.43 10.52
CA MET A 40 -2.64 -11.11 9.67
C MET A 40 -1.25 -10.79 10.18
N THR A 41 -0.44 -11.81 10.43
CA THR A 41 0.95 -11.66 10.88
C THR A 41 1.88 -12.45 9.96
N ILE A 42 2.87 -11.78 9.38
CA ILE A 42 3.99 -12.43 8.69
C ILE A 42 5.23 -12.27 9.55
N VAL A 43 5.87 -13.39 9.89
CA VAL A 43 7.17 -13.40 10.56
C VAL A 43 8.22 -13.73 9.53
N ASN A 44 8.96 -12.72 9.08
CA ASN A 44 9.99 -12.87 8.05
C ASN A 44 11.29 -12.20 8.49
N ALA A 45 11.49 -11.95 9.78
CA ALA A 45 12.78 -11.53 10.32
C ALA A 45 13.64 -12.75 10.73
N THR A 46 14.93 -12.71 10.41
CA THR A 46 15.95 -13.56 11.03
C THR A 46 16.09 -13.22 12.52
N GLU A 47 16.78 -14.06 13.31
CA GLU A 47 17.12 -13.74 14.71
C GLU A 47 17.88 -12.40 14.85
N SER A 48 18.55 -11.95 13.78
CA SER A 48 19.24 -10.65 13.71
C SER A 48 18.34 -9.48 13.27
N GLY A 49 17.05 -9.71 13.04
CA GLY A 49 16.08 -8.67 12.65
C GLY A 49 16.12 -8.28 11.17
N VAL A 50 16.81 -9.04 10.32
CA VAL A 50 16.90 -8.79 8.87
C VAL A 50 15.83 -9.62 8.15
N ALA A 51 15.17 -9.08 7.13
CA ALA A 51 14.21 -9.85 6.34
C ALA A 51 14.88 -11.12 5.76
N GLY A 52 14.35 -12.31 6.08
CA GLY A 52 14.92 -13.61 5.73
C GLY A 52 14.70 -13.99 4.27
N SER A 53 13.52 -13.69 3.72
CA SER A 53 13.23 -13.77 2.28
C SER A 53 12.84 -12.40 1.73
N ALA A 54 13.42 -12.03 0.58
CA ALA A 54 13.21 -10.74 -0.08
C ALA A 54 11.82 -10.57 -0.72
N SER A 55 10.88 -11.49 -0.53
CA SER A 55 9.60 -11.47 -1.26
C SER A 55 8.45 -12.14 -0.48
N ALA A 56 8.31 -11.84 0.80
CA ALA A 56 7.11 -12.18 1.56
C ALA A 56 5.98 -11.16 1.27
N THR A 57 4.74 -11.64 1.15
CA THR A 57 3.57 -10.80 0.85
C THR A 57 2.31 -11.29 1.57
N PHE A 58 1.39 -10.39 1.94
CA PHE A 58 0.09 -10.80 2.47
C PHE A 58 -0.83 -11.30 1.36
N LEU A 59 -1.02 -10.50 0.31
CA LEU A 59 -1.86 -10.83 -0.84
C LEU A 59 -1.02 -10.75 -2.13
N GLU A 60 -0.84 -11.89 -2.81
CA GLU A 60 -0.31 -11.92 -4.16
C GLU A 60 -1.47 -12.07 -5.15
N ILE A 61 -1.63 -11.09 -6.04
CA ILE A 61 -2.70 -11.07 -7.04
C ILE A 61 -2.17 -11.66 -8.34
N ASP A 62 -2.75 -12.78 -8.75
CA ASP A 62 -2.39 -13.43 -10.00
C ASP A 62 -2.90 -12.65 -11.20
N ALA A 63 -2.09 -12.63 -12.27
CA ALA A 63 -2.54 -12.13 -13.56
C ALA A 63 -3.74 -12.97 -14.05
N PRO A 64 -4.80 -12.35 -14.59
CA PRO A 64 -5.90 -13.11 -15.16
C PRO A 64 -5.37 -13.94 -16.34
N ASN A 65 -5.76 -15.21 -16.40
CA ASN A 65 -5.40 -16.08 -17.53
C ASN A 65 -5.78 -15.39 -18.86
N SER A 66 -4.95 -15.52 -19.90
CA SER A 66 -5.10 -14.82 -21.18
C SER A 66 -6.44 -15.07 -21.90
N ALA A 67 -7.19 -16.10 -21.49
CA ALA A 67 -8.55 -16.40 -21.95
C ALA A 67 -9.66 -15.57 -21.27
N SER A 68 -9.34 -14.83 -20.21
CA SER A 68 -10.29 -14.10 -19.36
C SER A 68 -10.47 -12.65 -19.81
N GLY A 69 -9.54 -12.12 -20.61
CA GLY A 69 -9.65 -10.79 -21.19
C GLY A 69 -10.63 -10.81 -22.36
N MET A 70 -11.76 -10.12 -22.21
CA MET A 70 -12.63 -9.86 -23.36
C MET A 70 -11.96 -8.81 -24.25
N MET A 71 -11.62 -9.19 -25.49
CA MET A 71 -11.29 -8.21 -26.51
C MET A 71 -12.58 -7.47 -26.88
N ASN A 72 -12.68 -6.21 -26.47
CA ASN A 72 -13.65 -5.30 -27.07
C ASN A 72 -12.94 -4.46 -28.14
N GLY A 73 -13.70 -3.78 -29.01
CA GLY A 73 -13.14 -2.94 -30.08
C GLY A 73 -12.22 -1.80 -29.59
N ASN A 74 -12.11 -1.59 -28.28
CA ASN A 74 -11.30 -0.56 -27.65
C ASN A 74 -10.09 -1.11 -26.84
N GLY A 75 -9.95 -2.41 -26.61
CA GLY A 75 -8.84 -2.98 -25.83
C GLY A 75 -9.19 -4.23 -25.03
N MET A 76 -8.27 -4.63 -24.15
CA MET A 76 -8.47 -5.73 -23.20
C MET A 76 -9.05 -5.15 -21.90
N MET A 77 -10.30 -5.50 -21.57
CA MET A 77 -10.83 -5.23 -20.23
C MET A 77 -10.33 -6.29 -19.26
N LEU A 78 -9.62 -5.86 -18.22
CA LEU A 78 -9.16 -6.71 -17.15
C LEU A 78 -10.17 -6.70 -15.99
N PRO A 79 -10.50 -7.85 -15.40
CA PRO A 79 -11.35 -7.89 -14.20
C PRO A 79 -10.64 -7.16 -13.06
N VAL A 80 -11.38 -6.29 -12.36
CA VAL A 80 -10.91 -5.64 -11.13
C VAL A 80 -11.06 -6.62 -9.97
N GLN A 81 -10.02 -6.79 -9.17
CA GLN A 81 -10.04 -7.65 -7.98
C GLN A 81 -10.46 -6.84 -6.73
N PRO A 82 -11.69 -6.99 -6.21
CA PRO A 82 -12.11 -6.26 -5.01
C PRO A 82 -11.66 -6.95 -3.72
N ILE A 83 -11.07 -6.16 -2.82
CA ILE A 83 -10.49 -6.56 -1.54
C ILE A 83 -11.00 -5.56 -0.50
N GLY A 84 -11.74 -6.05 0.50
CA GLY A 84 -12.29 -5.22 1.58
C GLY A 84 -11.74 -5.64 2.94
N LEU A 85 -11.31 -4.67 3.74
CA LEU A 85 -10.88 -4.85 5.12
C LEU A 85 -11.64 -3.91 6.05
N THR A 86 -12.16 -4.45 7.14
CA THR A 86 -12.82 -3.67 8.18
C THR A 86 -12.32 -4.12 9.54
N ASP A 87 -11.87 -3.18 10.37
CA ASP A 87 -11.36 -3.47 11.71
C ASP A 87 -10.22 -4.49 11.69
N CYS A 88 -9.31 -4.36 10.73
CA CYS A 88 -8.26 -5.33 10.49
C CYS A 88 -6.88 -4.86 10.94
N VAL A 89 -6.04 -5.84 11.30
CA VAL A 89 -4.61 -5.63 11.54
C VAL A 89 -3.81 -6.49 10.55
N ALA A 90 -2.85 -5.89 9.85
CA ALA A 90 -1.82 -6.61 9.12
C ALA A 90 -0.43 -6.14 9.59
N ARG A 91 0.41 -7.06 10.04
CA ARG A 91 1.74 -6.73 10.59
C ARG A 91 2.83 -7.72 10.21
N GLY A 92 4.04 -7.24 9.93
CA GLY A 92 5.16 -8.13 9.59
C GLY A 92 6.14 -7.61 8.55
N GLU A 93 7.23 -8.34 8.35
CA GLU A 93 8.29 -7.98 7.40
C GLU A 93 7.94 -8.42 5.96
N ALA A 94 6.97 -7.74 5.35
CA ALA A 94 6.42 -8.10 4.04
C ALA A 94 5.75 -6.92 3.32
N THR A 95 5.53 -7.07 2.00
CA THR A 95 4.63 -6.20 1.22
C THR A 95 3.18 -6.59 1.47
N PHE A 96 2.26 -5.64 1.59
CA PHE A 96 0.85 -5.97 1.81
C PHE A 96 0.22 -6.60 0.56
N VAL A 97 0.18 -5.86 -0.55
CA VAL A 97 -0.31 -6.38 -1.85
C VAL A 97 0.80 -6.38 -2.88
N ARG A 98 1.04 -7.53 -3.51
CA ARG A 98 1.93 -7.67 -4.66
C ARG A 98 1.13 -8.07 -5.89
N VAL A 99 1.38 -7.38 -7.00
CA VAL A 99 0.77 -7.59 -8.29
C VAL A 99 1.90 -7.75 -9.32
N PRO A 100 2.44 -8.96 -9.53
CA PRO A 100 3.61 -9.16 -10.40
C PRO A 100 3.40 -8.69 -11.84
N GLU A 101 2.16 -8.73 -12.32
CA GLU A 101 1.76 -8.23 -13.64
C GLU A 101 0.58 -7.29 -13.47
N ALA A 102 0.69 -6.07 -14.02
CA ALA A 102 -0.26 -4.97 -13.87
C ALA A 102 -1.73 -5.41 -14.06
N THR A 103 -2.39 -5.75 -12.94
CA THR A 103 -3.75 -6.26 -12.86
C THR A 103 -4.57 -5.33 -11.97
N PRO A 104 -5.76 -4.87 -12.42
CA PRO A 104 -6.55 -3.94 -11.63
C PRO A 104 -7.05 -4.56 -10.34
N LEU A 105 -7.00 -3.80 -9.25
CA LEU A 105 -7.59 -4.15 -7.98
C LEU A 105 -8.32 -2.97 -7.36
N ARG A 106 -9.26 -3.26 -6.46
CA ARG A 106 -9.88 -2.27 -5.60
C ARG A 106 -9.69 -2.69 -4.16
N LEU A 107 -8.83 -1.97 -3.45
CA LEU A 107 -8.56 -2.17 -2.04
C LEU A 107 -9.31 -1.11 -1.22
N GLU A 108 -10.29 -1.55 -0.42
CA GLU A 108 -10.99 -0.71 0.54
C GLU A 108 -10.56 -1.15 1.95
N TRP A 109 -10.05 -0.24 2.76
CA TRP A 109 -9.71 -0.51 4.15
C TRP A 109 -10.29 0.56 5.06
N GLU A 110 -11.28 0.17 5.85
CA GLU A 110 -11.85 0.98 6.93
C GLU A 110 -11.31 0.49 8.27
N GLN A 111 -10.80 1.42 9.09
CA GLN A 111 -10.39 1.18 10.47
C GLN A 111 -9.38 0.04 10.60
N GLY A 112 -8.10 0.38 10.68
CA GLY A 112 -7.11 -0.67 10.84
C GLY A 112 -5.69 -0.21 11.07
N LEU A 113 -4.85 -1.21 11.28
CA LEU A 113 -3.41 -1.06 11.38
C LEU A 113 -2.74 -1.86 10.27
N LEU A 114 -1.92 -1.18 9.47
CA LEU A 114 -0.91 -1.79 8.63
C LEU A 114 0.47 -1.45 9.20
N ALA A 115 1.21 -2.43 9.70
CA ALA A 115 2.55 -2.24 10.26
C ALA A 115 3.56 -3.17 9.59
N ILE A 116 4.26 -2.69 8.56
CA ILE A 116 5.09 -3.51 7.69
C ILE A 116 6.45 -2.88 7.37
N SER A 117 7.44 -3.74 7.08
CA SER A 117 8.78 -3.29 6.67
C SER A 117 8.82 -2.77 5.24
N GLU A 118 7.91 -3.22 4.38
CA GLU A 118 7.93 -2.93 2.93
C GLU A 118 6.87 -1.87 2.56
N ARG A 119 5.96 -2.20 1.64
CA ARG A 119 5.01 -1.29 1.00
C ARG A 119 3.58 -1.81 1.08
N LEU A 120 2.62 -0.89 0.98
CA LEU A 120 1.20 -1.24 0.87
C LEU A 120 0.91 -1.95 -0.46
N LEU A 121 1.43 -1.43 -1.57
CA LEU A 121 1.20 -1.97 -2.92
C LEU A 121 2.49 -1.98 -3.74
N GLU A 122 2.79 -3.11 -4.35
CA GLU A 122 3.81 -3.24 -5.38
C GLU A 122 3.20 -3.83 -6.64
N THR A 123 3.33 -3.13 -7.76
CA THR A 123 2.83 -3.59 -9.07
C THR A 123 3.94 -3.59 -10.11
N GLY A 124 4.09 -4.70 -10.81
CA GLY A 124 4.88 -4.77 -12.04
C GLY A 124 4.13 -4.16 -13.22
N GLY A 125 4.77 -4.09 -14.39
CA GLY A 125 4.12 -3.71 -15.64
C GLY A 125 3.41 -4.89 -16.34
N CYS A 126 2.93 -4.63 -17.55
CA CYS A 126 2.33 -5.61 -18.46
C CYS A 126 2.82 -5.40 -19.89
N GLU A 127 2.74 -6.45 -20.71
CA GLU A 127 3.25 -6.46 -22.10
C GLU A 127 2.35 -5.67 -23.07
N ARG A 128 1.09 -5.43 -22.69
CA ARG A 128 0.09 -4.78 -23.54
C ARG A 128 -0.52 -3.62 -22.77
N ASP A 129 -0.70 -2.49 -23.44
CA ASP A 129 -1.37 -1.34 -22.84
C ASP A 129 -2.72 -1.75 -22.22
N PRO A 130 -2.89 -1.64 -20.89
CA PRO A 130 -4.07 -2.12 -20.20
C PRO A 130 -5.25 -1.12 -20.34
N LYS A 131 -5.22 -0.25 -21.35
CA LYS A 131 -6.22 0.75 -21.76
C LYS A 131 -7.39 0.96 -20.78
N GLN A 132 -7.33 2.08 -20.05
CA GLN A 132 -8.32 2.52 -19.04
C GLN A 132 -8.43 1.64 -17.79
N ALA A 133 -7.67 0.56 -17.65
CA ALA A 133 -7.58 -0.16 -16.38
C ALA A 133 -6.97 0.73 -15.29
N MET A 134 -7.58 0.68 -14.12
CA MET A 134 -7.25 1.48 -12.95
C MET A 134 -7.32 0.59 -11.72
N SER A 135 -6.32 0.70 -10.85
CA SER A 135 -6.37 0.19 -9.49
C SER A 135 -6.79 1.31 -8.55
N GLU A 136 -7.63 0.99 -7.58
CA GLU A 136 -8.16 1.93 -6.59
C GLU A 136 -7.74 1.45 -5.20
N VAL A 137 -7.22 2.37 -4.37
CA VAL A 137 -6.90 2.10 -2.97
C VAL A 137 -7.54 3.20 -2.13
N GLU A 138 -8.47 2.80 -1.27
CA GLU A 138 -9.23 3.68 -0.39
C GLU A 138 -8.91 3.31 1.05
N LEU A 139 -8.28 4.23 1.80
CA LEU A 139 -7.95 4.07 3.22
C LEU A 139 -8.74 5.08 4.05
N PHE A 140 -9.60 4.58 4.94
CA PHE A 140 -10.37 5.39 5.87
C PHE A 140 -10.04 5.02 7.30
N ARG A 141 -9.48 5.97 8.07
CA ARG A 141 -9.08 5.75 9.47
C ARG A 141 -8.10 4.58 9.64
N VAL A 142 -7.11 4.51 8.75
CA VAL A 142 -6.07 3.48 8.80
C VAL A 142 -4.79 4.12 9.30
N VAL A 143 -4.13 3.45 10.25
CA VAL A 143 -2.74 3.74 10.58
C VAL A 143 -1.86 2.86 9.70
N VAL A 144 -1.10 3.48 8.80
CA VAL A 144 -0.13 2.80 7.95
C VAL A 144 1.27 3.15 8.41
N ARG A 145 2.02 2.15 8.85
CA ARG A 145 3.47 2.17 8.95
C ARG A 145 4.05 1.26 7.89
N ALA A 146 4.65 1.84 6.86
CA ALA A 146 5.25 1.14 5.75
C ALA A 146 6.64 1.73 5.46
N ASP A 147 7.68 1.04 5.92
CA ASP A 147 9.04 1.61 5.96
C ASP A 147 9.65 1.90 4.59
N GLN A 148 9.14 1.31 3.50
CA GLN A 148 9.58 1.63 2.14
C GLN A 148 8.66 2.59 1.39
N GLY A 149 7.48 2.95 1.92
CA GLY A 149 6.48 3.78 1.24
C GLY A 149 5.14 3.07 1.04
N LEU A 150 4.18 3.75 0.42
CA LEU A 150 2.87 3.16 0.11
C LEU A 150 2.92 2.33 -1.18
N CYS A 151 3.37 2.91 -2.29
CA CYS A 151 3.25 2.28 -3.59
C CYS A 151 4.57 2.20 -4.34
N ARG A 152 4.76 1.13 -5.10
CA ARG A 152 5.81 1.00 -6.11
C ARG A 152 5.23 0.47 -7.40
N LEU A 153 5.44 1.20 -8.49
CA LEU A 153 5.03 0.85 -9.83
C LEU A 153 6.29 0.63 -10.68
N ASP A 154 6.55 -0.63 -11.02
CA ASP A 154 7.79 -1.06 -11.67
C ASP A 154 7.54 -1.49 -13.11
N SER A 155 7.88 -0.61 -14.06
CA SER A 155 7.75 -0.86 -15.50
C SER A 155 9.08 -1.28 -16.14
N THR A 156 10.12 -1.61 -15.36
CA THR A 156 11.46 -1.90 -15.90
C THR A 156 11.52 -3.19 -16.74
N GLN A 157 10.69 -4.18 -16.40
CA GLN A 157 10.62 -5.44 -17.14
C GLN A 157 9.54 -5.42 -18.22
N ARG A 158 8.49 -4.60 -18.04
CA ARG A 158 7.31 -4.54 -18.89
C ARG A 158 6.82 -3.10 -18.98
N PRO A 159 6.73 -2.51 -20.17
CA PRO A 159 6.67 -1.05 -20.31
C PRO A 159 5.33 -0.44 -19.90
N TYR A 160 4.22 -1.19 -19.99
CA TYR A 160 2.91 -0.63 -19.72
C TYR A 160 2.52 -0.79 -18.25
N GLN A 161 1.98 0.29 -17.68
CA GLN A 161 1.51 0.32 -16.30
C GLN A 161 0.00 0.52 -16.22
N ILE A 162 -0.60 -0.07 -15.18
CA ILE A 162 -1.99 0.19 -14.84
C ILE A 162 -2.15 1.53 -14.15
N GLY A 163 -3.30 2.19 -14.31
CA GLY A 163 -3.56 3.39 -13.53
C GLY A 163 -3.66 3.11 -12.04
N LEU A 164 -3.42 4.14 -11.22
CA LEU A 164 -3.56 4.08 -9.78
C LEU A 164 -4.29 5.32 -9.24
N ARG A 165 -5.36 5.09 -8.49
CA ARG A 165 -6.07 6.10 -7.69
C ARG A 165 -5.91 5.79 -6.22
N LEU A 166 -5.39 6.74 -5.46
CA LEU A 166 -5.18 6.65 -4.02
C LEU A 166 -6.09 7.66 -3.31
N GLU A 167 -6.95 7.17 -2.42
CA GLU A 167 -7.81 8.00 -1.58
C GLU A 167 -7.50 7.73 -0.12
N LEU A 168 -7.06 8.77 0.59
CA LEU A 168 -6.74 8.72 2.00
C LEU A 168 -7.68 9.66 2.75
N GLN A 169 -8.35 9.14 3.77
CA GLN A 169 -9.20 9.95 4.64
C GLN A 169 -8.95 9.63 6.11
N GLU A 170 -8.72 10.67 6.90
CA GLU A 170 -8.55 10.58 8.36
C GLU A 170 -7.51 9.52 8.78
N SER A 171 -6.49 9.30 7.95
CA SER A 171 -5.51 8.23 8.12
C SER A 171 -4.17 8.78 8.61
N ILE A 172 -3.34 7.92 9.20
CA ILE A 172 -1.98 8.30 9.62
C ILE A 172 -0.98 7.50 8.82
N ILE A 173 -0.11 8.19 8.08
CA ILE A 173 0.88 7.56 7.20
C ILE A 173 2.29 7.80 7.73
N VAL A 174 2.96 6.71 8.05
CA VAL A 174 4.31 6.67 8.61
C VAL A 174 5.21 5.88 7.68
N THR A 175 6.30 6.51 7.26
CA THR A 175 7.38 5.85 6.54
C THR A 175 8.71 6.10 7.24
N ARG A 176 9.74 5.39 6.81
CA ARG A 176 11.12 5.68 7.22
C ARG A 176 11.57 7.01 6.59
N PRO A 177 12.38 7.82 7.30
CA PRO A 177 12.93 9.04 6.73
C PRO A 177 13.62 8.81 5.38
N GLY A 178 13.30 9.65 4.40
CA GLY A 178 13.83 9.57 3.03
C GLY A 178 13.16 8.52 2.13
N ALA A 179 12.22 7.72 2.62
CA ALA A 179 11.47 6.80 1.77
C ALA A 179 10.37 7.54 0.99
N ALA A 180 10.29 7.30 -0.32
CA ALA A 180 9.24 7.84 -1.17
C ALA A 180 7.88 7.20 -0.87
N LEU A 181 6.82 8.00 -0.71
CA LEU A 181 5.44 7.46 -0.56
C LEU A 181 5.04 6.64 -1.79
N VAL A 182 5.34 7.15 -2.99
CA VAL A 182 5.13 6.44 -4.24
C VAL A 182 6.38 6.50 -5.10
N GLN A 183 6.74 5.34 -5.64
CA GLN A 183 7.90 5.16 -6.50
C GLN A 183 7.47 4.65 -7.87
N HIS A 184 7.92 5.31 -8.94
CA HIS A 184 7.79 4.87 -10.32
C HIS A 184 9.18 4.47 -10.85
N LEU A 185 9.26 3.33 -11.54
CA LEU A 185 10.49 2.85 -12.15
C LEU A 185 10.26 2.49 -13.62
N GLY A 186 11.26 2.77 -14.46
CA GLY A 186 11.24 2.36 -15.88
C GLY A 186 10.32 3.21 -16.75
N PHE A 187 10.08 4.47 -16.37
CA PHE A 187 9.38 5.44 -17.21
C PHE A 187 10.40 6.36 -17.90
N SER A 188 10.19 6.67 -19.17
CA SER A 188 10.76 7.90 -19.75
C SER A 188 10.04 9.14 -19.20
N ALA A 189 10.63 10.33 -19.38
CA ALA A 189 10.00 11.58 -18.95
C ALA A 189 8.62 11.81 -19.60
N GLU A 190 8.49 11.50 -20.90
CA GLU A 190 7.24 11.67 -21.65
C GLU A 190 6.16 10.67 -21.19
N GLU A 191 6.52 9.40 -21.02
CA GLU A 191 5.59 8.37 -20.55
C GLU A 191 5.10 8.67 -19.13
N PHE A 192 5.99 9.13 -18.24
CA PHE A 192 5.60 9.53 -16.90
C PHE A 192 4.57 10.66 -16.93
N GLN A 193 4.80 11.69 -17.74
CA GLN A 193 3.87 12.81 -17.87
C GLN A 193 2.50 12.37 -18.38
N GLN A 194 2.47 11.54 -19.44
CA GLN A 194 1.21 11.00 -19.98
C GLN A 194 0.48 10.10 -18.96
N TYR A 195 1.24 9.34 -18.18
CA TYR A 195 0.71 8.49 -17.13
C TYR A 195 0.04 9.32 -16.04
N VAL A 196 0.73 10.31 -15.47
CA VAL A 196 0.19 11.08 -14.34
C VAL A 196 -1.03 11.93 -14.72
N GLU A 197 -1.11 12.43 -15.95
CA GLU A 197 -2.23 13.24 -16.41
C GLU A 197 -3.54 12.45 -16.58
N ARG A 198 -3.47 11.13 -16.80
CA ARG A 198 -4.62 10.34 -17.26
C ARG A 198 -4.91 9.11 -16.43
N ARG A 199 -3.89 8.60 -15.74
CA ARG A 199 -3.91 7.29 -15.09
C ARG A 199 -3.48 7.36 -13.64
N PHE A 200 -3.21 8.55 -13.11
CA PHE A 200 -2.84 8.72 -11.72
C PHE A 200 -3.73 9.76 -11.04
N ALA A 201 -4.16 9.45 -9.81
CA ALA A 201 -4.85 10.41 -8.96
C ALA A 201 -4.54 10.12 -7.49
N TRP A 202 -4.30 11.18 -6.72
CA TRP A 202 -4.17 11.12 -5.27
C TRP A 202 -5.09 12.16 -4.63
N GLU A 203 -5.98 11.69 -3.77
CA GLU A 203 -6.87 12.54 -2.97
C GLU A 203 -6.62 12.26 -1.48
N ASP A 204 -6.30 13.31 -0.73
CA ASP A 204 -6.04 13.22 0.70
C ASP A 204 -6.94 14.17 1.48
N ARG A 205 -7.67 13.65 2.47
CA ARG A 205 -8.59 14.40 3.31
C ARG A 205 -8.27 14.18 4.78
N ASN A 206 -7.79 15.22 5.46
CA ASN A 206 -7.56 15.22 6.90
C ASN A 206 -6.61 14.09 7.40
N SER A 207 -5.66 13.65 6.57
CA SER A 207 -4.65 12.66 7.01
C SER A 207 -3.43 13.34 7.64
N CYS A 208 -2.65 12.55 8.39
CA CYS A 208 -1.47 13.00 9.11
C CYS A 208 -0.20 12.26 8.66
N TYR A 209 0.90 13.00 8.55
CA TYR A 209 2.23 12.50 8.18
C TYR A 209 3.24 12.88 9.27
N PRO A 210 3.47 12.02 10.28
CA PRO A 210 4.21 12.38 11.50
C PRO A 210 5.72 12.57 11.31
N ASN A 211 6.32 11.73 10.44
CA ASN A 211 7.76 11.69 10.23
C ASN A 211 8.21 12.56 9.05
N ALA A 212 7.30 13.36 8.53
CA ALA A 212 7.57 14.22 7.41
C ALA A 212 8.18 15.52 7.93
N ASP A 213 9.51 15.59 8.02
CA ASP A 213 10.16 16.89 7.91
C ASP A 213 9.80 17.42 6.51
N PRO A 214 9.08 18.55 6.38
CA PRO A 214 8.65 19.05 5.09
C PRO A 214 9.81 19.24 4.10
N ALA A 215 11.04 19.44 4.59
CA ALA A 215 12.24 19.59 3.77
C ALA A 215 12.86 18.27 3.27
N THR A 216 12.44 17.11 3.80
CA THR A 216 13.00 15.79 3.43
C THR A 216 11.95 14.76 3.03
N THR A 217 10.67 15.18 3.01
CA THR A 217 9.55 14.31 2.66
C THR A 217 9.42 14.20 1.16
N ILE A 218 10.06 13.16 0.63
CA ILE A 218 9.87 12.72 -0.75
C ILE A 218 8.50 12.06 -0.82
N ARG A 219 7.52 12.71 -1.45
CA ARG A 219 6.24 12.03 -1.73
C ARG A 219 6.37 11.12 -2.93
N TRP A 220 7.04 11.61 -3.96
CA TRP A 220 7.09 10.94 -5.25
C TRP A 220 8.52 10.84 -5.72
N GLN A 221 8.89 9.65 -6.15
CA GLN A 221 10.17 9.42 -6.79
C GLN A 221 9.96 8.72 -8.13
N VAL A 222 10.55 9.27 -9.18
CA VAL A 222 10.56 8.67 -10.51
C VAL A 222 12.01 8.34 -10.86
N LEU A 223 12.29 7.05 -10.92
CA LEU A 223 13.55 6.52 -11.44
C LEU A 223 13.36 6.28 -12.93
N ARG A 224 13.86 7.23 -13.73
CA ARG A 224 13.66 7.22 -15.17
C ARG A 224 14.67 6.31 -15.86
N GLU A 225 14.27 5.70 -16.97
CA GLU A 225 15.20 4.89 -17.78
C GLU A 225 16.29 5.76 -18.43
N ASP A 226 15.97 7.03 -18.71
CA ASP A 226 16.85 7.99 -19.37
C ASP A 226 17.82 8.72 -18.43
N SER A 227 17.80 8.43 -17.12
CA SER A 227 18.57 9.18 -16.12
C SER A 227 18.85 8.41 -14.83
N ASP A 228 20.11 8.41 -14.40
CA ASP A 228 20.53 7.88 -13.09
C ASP A 228 20.10 8.76 -11.90
N GLN A 229 19.61 9.97 -12.16
CA GLN A 229 19.14 10.89 -11.13
C GLN A 229 17.61 10.80 -11.01
N PRO A 230 17.08 10.47 -9.83
CA PRO A 230 15.64 10.41 -9.63
C PRO A 230 15.02 11.80 -9.74
N VAL A 231 13.84 11.88 -10.36
CA VAL A 231 12.98 13.07 -10.25
C VAL A 231 12.16 12.93 -8.98
N VAL A 232 12.24 13.94 -8.12
CA VAL A 232 11.58 13.96 -6.81
C VAL A 232 10.54 15.07 -6.81
N PHE A 233 9.33 14.76 -6.32
CA PHE A 233 8.30 15.76 -6.08
C PHE A 233 7.99 15.84 -4.59
N ASP A 234 8.18 17.05 -4.06
CA ASP A 234 7.86 17.38 -2.69
C ASP A 234 6.37 17.63 -2.52
N LEU A 235 5.94 17.47 -1.27
CA LEU A 235 4.56 17.51 -0.84
C LEU A 235 3.87 18.86 -1.06
N LEU A 236 4.62 19.94 -0.84
CA LEU A 236 4.13 21.30 -0.81
C LEU A 236 4.21 21.98 -2.19
N ALA A 237 4.57 21.24 -3.24
CA ALA A 237 4.66 21.77 -4.58
C ALA A 237 3.25 21.99 -5.15
N GLU A 238 2.75 23.21 -5.01
CA GLU A 238 1.50 23.65 -5.64
C GLU A 238 1.55 23.43 -7.17
N GLY A 239 0.41 23.07 -7.77
CA GLY A 239 0.23 23.06 -9.23
C GLY A 239 0.21 21.69 -9.91
N GLN A 240 0.31 20.58 -9.17
CA GLN A 240 0.09 19.24 -9.74
C GLN A 240 -1.41 18.95 -9.87
N THR A 241 -1.88 18.63 -11.08
CA THR A 241 -3.31 18.36 -11.34
C THR A 241 -3.77 16.98 -10.87
N TRP A 242 -2.84 16.08 -10.59
CA TRP A 242 -3.08 14.70 -10.18
C TRP A 242 -3.04 14.52 -8.65
N TYR A 243 -2.75 15.58 -7.89
CA TYR A 243 -2.67 15.55 -6.43
C TYR A 243 -3.58 16.62 -5.81
N HIS A 244 -4.44 16.20 -4.89
CA HIS A 244 -5.33 17.08 -4.15
C HIS A 244 -5.24 16.76 -2.66
N ASP A 245 -4.92 17.76 -1.83
CA ASP A 245 -5.09 17.68 -0.38
C ASP A 245 -6.16 18.62 0.15
N MET A 246 -6.79 18.18 1.24
CA MET A 246 -7.76 18.92 2.01
C MET A 246 -7.51 18.65 3.49
N GLY A 247 -6.73 19.51 4.14
CA GLY A 247 -6.51 19.47 5.60
C GLY A 247 -5.42 18.50 6.07
N VAL A 248 -4.41 18.23 5.23
CA VAL A 248 -3.29 17.37 5.62
C VAL A 248 -2.42 18.03 6.70
N THR A 249 -1.97 17.23 7.67
CA THR A 249 -1.18 17.71 8.82
C THR A 249 0.21 17.06 8.87
N PHE A 250 1.23 17.85 9.21
CA PHE A 250 2.64 17.46 9.40
C PHE A 250 3.05 17.64 10.86
N ALA A 251 2.36 16.94 11.75
CA ALA A 251 2.63 17.01 13.18
C ALA A 251 2.73 15.59 13.74
N ASP A 252 3.54 15.42 14.78
CA ASP A 252 3.62 14.17 15.52
C ASP A 252 2.31 13.95 16.32
N PRO A 253 1.44 13.00 15.89
CA PRO A 253 0.17 12.75 16.54
C PRO A 253 0.33 11.80 17.73
N TRP A 254 1.51 11.22 17.99
CA TRP A 254 1.62 10.02 18.84
C TRP A 254 1.68 10.34 20.33
N GLN A 255 0.88 9.65 21.15
CA GLN A 255 0.99 9.76 22.62
C GLN A 255 2.33 9.24 23.14
N THR A 256 2.85 8.19 22.51
CA THR A 256 4.11 7.54 22.83
C THR A 256 4.98 7.46 21.58
N PRO A 257 6.32 7.38 21.72
CA PRO A 257 7.19 7.14 20.58
C PRO A 257 6.77 5.89 19.81
N LEU A 258 6.90 5.94 18.49
CA LEU A 258 6.63 4.79 17.62
C LEU A 258 7.45 3.57 18.07
N PRO A 259 6.90 2.35 17.98
CA PRO A 259 7.57 1.15 18.47
C PRO A 259 8.84 0.88 17.65
N SER A 260 9.91 0.46 18.34
CA SER A 260 11.16 -0.01 17.73
C SER A 260 11.21 -1.54 17.57
N ALA A 261 10.21 -2.26 18.08
CA ALA A 261 10.08 -3.70 17.92
C ALA A 261 9.91 -4.08 16.43
N ALA A 262 10.27 -5.32 16.11
CA ALA A 262 9.99 -5.93 14.80
C ALA A 262 8.51 -5.80 14.43
N PHE A 263 8.21 -5.63 13.15
CA PHE A 263 6.87 -5.31 12.65
C PHE A 263 5.84 -6.36 13.05
N ASN A 264 6.23 -7.63 12.99
CA ASN A 264 5.39 -8.75 13.40
C ASN A 264 4.99 -8.74 14.90
N ARG A 265 5.64 -7.91 15.73
CA ARG A 265 5.38 -7.76 17.17
C ARG A 265 4.66 -6.46 17.53
N GLN A 266 4.35 -5.60 16.56
CA GLN A 266 3.70 -4.31 16.84
C GLN A 266 2.19 -4.49 16.99
N HIS A 267 1.58 -3.75 17.92
CA HIS A 267 0.17 -3.84 18.27
C HIS A 267 -0.55 -2.51 17.99
N PRO A 268 -1.89 -2.51 17.79
CA PRO A 268 -2.66 -1.28 17.68
C PRO A 268 -2.42 -0.29 18.84
N ALA A 269 -2.23 -0.81 20.05
CA ALA A 269 -1.95 -0.01 21.25
C ALA A 269 -0.63 0.79 21.17
N ASP A 270 0.27 0.45 20.24
CA ASP A 270 1.51 1.20 20.01
C ASP A 270 1.26 2.47 19.15
N TYR A 271 0.06 2.62 18.58
CA TYR A 271 -0.31 3.63 17.58
C TYR A 271 -1.44 4.56 18.04
N VAL A 272 -1.45 4.91 19.33
CA VAL A 272 -2.49 5.78 19.88
C VAL A 272 -2.15 7.25 19.64
N ALA A 273 -3.05 7.96 18.95
CA ALA A 273 -2.93 9.40 18.73
C ALA A 273 -3.31 10.22 19.99
N LYS A 274 -2.76 11.43 20.14
CA LYS A 274 -2.99 12.33 21.29
C LYS A 274 -4.47 12.72 21.38
N ALA A 275 -5.02 12.70 22.59
CA ALA A 275 -6.44 12.93 22.85
C ALA A 275 -6.95 14.32 22.38
N ALA A 276 -6.08 15.35 22.35
CA ALA A 276 -6.42 16.69 21.87
C ALA A 276 -6.77 16.72 20.37
N ASP A 277 -6.28 15.75 19.60
CA ASP A 277 -6.60 15.61 18.18
C ASP A 277 -7.92 14.84 17.98
N MET A 278 -8.36 14.01 18.96
CA MET A 278 -9.53 13.12 18.82
C MET A 278 -10.91 13.78 18.99
N GLU A 279 -11.03 14.91 19.70
CA GLU A 279 -12.33 15.60 19.87
C GLU A 279 -12.72 16.45 18.65
N SER A 280 -11.78 16.80 17.78
CA SER A 280 -12.01 17.60 16.57
C SER A 280 -11.66 16.88 15.25
N MET A 281 -10.78 15.86 15.28
CA MET A 281 -10.40 15.02 14.14
C MET A 281 -10.34 13.56 14.57
N ARG A 282 -11.25 12.71 14.07
CA ARG A 282 -11.22 11.25 14.31
C ARG A 282 -10.10 10.57 13.51
N LEU A 283 -8.86 10.95 13.79
CA LEU A 283 -7.66 10.55 13.06
C LEU A 283 -7.18 9.15 13.50
N GLY A 284 -6.85 8.31 12.54
CA GLY A 284 -6.30 6.98 12.77
C GLY A 284 -7.35 5.99 13.27
N LEU A 285 -6.88 4.91 13.93
CA LEU A 285 -7.71 3.77 14.28
C LEU A 285 -8.45 3.94 15.62
N ASP A 286 -9.61 3.29 15.74
CA ASP A 286 -10.30 3.10 17.02
C ASP A 286 -9.86 1.77 17.67
N LEU A 287 -9.09 1.87 18.75
CA LEU A 287 -8.58 0.71 19.50
C LEU A 287 -9.68 -0.25 19.96
N ALA A 288 -10.87 0.25 20.30
CA ALA A 288 -11.95 -0.58 20.81
C ALA A 288 -12.53 -1.51 19.73
N ARG A 289 -12.30 -1.20 18.45
CA ARG A 289 -12.76 -2.01 17.31
C ARG A 289 -11.73 -3.06 16.88
N MET A 290 -10.46 -2.90 17.28
CA MET A 290 -9.37 -3.75 16.78
C MET A 290 -9.42 -5.17 17.37
N PRO A 291 -9.05 -6.20 16.60
CA PRO A 291 -8.98 -7.56 17.08
C PRO A 291 -7.87 -7.72 18.12
N THR A 292 -8.14 -8.51 19.16
CA THR A 292 -7.11 -8.92 20.12
C THR A 292 -6.10 -9.82 19.42
N LEU A 293 -4.83 -9.44 19.40
CA LEU A 293 -3.78 -10.22 18.76
C LEU A 293 -3.30 -11.34 19.70
N ALA A 294 -3.15 -12.56 19.16
CA ALA A 294 -2.44 -13.64 19.84
C ALA A 294 -0.92 -13.35 19.82
N GLU A 295 -0.24 -13.71 20.90
CA GLU A 295 1.23 -13.62 21.03
C GLU A 295 1.96 -14.67 20.18
#